data_AF-A0A8I2K4C1-F1
#
_entry.id   AF-A0A8I2K4C1-F1
#
_cell.length_a   1.000
_cell.length_b   1.000
_cell.length_c   1.000
_cell.angle_alpha   90.00
_cell.angle_beta   90.00
_cell.angle_gamma   90.00
#
_symmetry.space_group_name_H-M   'P 1'
#
loop_
_entity.id
_entity.type
_entity.pdbx_description
1 polymer ?
#
loop_
_entity_poly.entity_id
_entity_poly.type
_entity_poly.pdbx_seq_one_letter_code
_entity_poly.pdbx_strand_id
1 'polypeptide(L)'
;MMVRREWDDFDFKTQKGLKIEVKSAAYLQSWYQDKLSKIIFDIAPTTGWCAETNTYSPEKKRRADIYIFCLLDHKDKQTVDPLNLNQWRFYLLETSVLNEKLKNQKKLSLPGLLKLSPLECSFPQIKPAVESFEKKYCHI
;
A
#
# COMPACT_ATOMS: atom_id res chain seq x y z
N MET A 1 -14.87 15.19 5.94
CA MET A 1 -13.54 15.01 5.29
C MET A 1 -12.51 15.67 6.19
N MET A 2 -11.55 14.93 6.72
CA MET A 2 -10.45 15.52 7.48
C MET A 2 -9.28 15.75 6.51
N VAL A 3 -8.81 16.98 6.45
CA VAL A 3 -7.75 17.46 5.56
C VAL A 3 -6.40 16.89 6.02
N ARG A 4 -5.57 16.45 5.05
CA ARG A 4 -4.20 15.97 5.25
C ARG A 4 -3.39 16.98 6.07
N ARG A 5 -2.67 16.50 7.09
CA ARG A 5 -1.41 17.10 7.53
C ARG A 5 -0.31 16.34 6.79
N GLU A 6 0.59 17.04 6.11
CA GLU A 6 1.72 16.49 5.32
C GLU A 6 2.77 15.67 6.11
N TRP A 7 2.41 15.19 7.31
CA TRP A 7 3.28 14.49 8.25
C TRP A 7 2.63 13.24 8.86
N ASP A 8 1.49 12.78 8.34
CA ASP A 8 0.88 11.56 8.86
C ASP A 8 1.66 10.31 8.40
N ASP A 9 1.85 9.38 9.34
CA ASP A 9 2.59 8.13 9.20
C ASP A 9 1.96 7.13 8.19
N PHE A 10 0.83 7.49 7.56
CA PHE A 10 0.00 6.67 6.66
C PHE A 10 -0.83 7.57 5.69
N ASP A 11 -1.28 7.04 4.55
CA ASP A 11 -2.02 7.81 3.55
C ASP A 11 -3.48 8.16 3.90
N PHE A 12 -4.20 7.22 4.53
CA PHE A 12 -5.62 7.38 4.88
C PHE A 12 -5.94 6.82 6.25
N LYS A 13 -6.91 7.42 6.94
CA LYS A 13 -7.57 6.85 8.11
C LYS A 13 -9.06 6.76 7.87
N THR A 14 -9.64 5.58 8.04
CA THR A 14 -11.10 5.42 7.89
C THR A 14 -11.83 6.04 9.07
N GLN A 15 -13.15 6.23 8.95
CA GLN A 15 -13.98 6.75 10.05
C GLN A 15 -13.94 5.84 11.29
N LYS A 16 -13.68 4.54 11.10
CA LYS A 16 -13.53 3.56 12.18
C LYS A 16 -12.09 3.47 12.71
N GLY A 17 -11.19 4.33 12.24
CA GLY A 17 -9.84 4.45 12.75
C GLY A 17 -8.79 3.57 12.10
N LEU A 18 -9.15 2.75 11.10
CA LEU A 18 -8.20 1.91 10.35
C LEU A 18 -7.23 2.78 9.56
N LYS A 19 -5.93 2.60 9.78
CA LYS A 19 -4.85 3.31 9.08
C LYS A 19 -4.41 2.53 7.84
N ILE A 20 -4.34 3.20 6.70
CA ILE A 20 -4.10 2.59 5.39
C ILE A 20 -2.92 3.28 4.72
N GLU A 21 -1.95 2.51 4.25
CA GLU A 21 -0.87 2.96 3.37
C GLU A 21 -1.13 2.50 1.94
N VAL A 22 -0.93 3.37 0.95
CA VAL A 22 -1.10 3.04 -0.46
C VAL A 22 0.24 3.05 -1.19
N LYS A 23 0.53 2.00 -1.96
CA LYS A 23 1.74 1.91 -2.78
C LYS A 23 1.37 1.58 -4.21
N SER A 24 1.75 2.43 -5.16
CA SER A 24 1.48 2.21 -6.58
C SER A 24 2.73 1.78 -7.34
N ALA A 25 2.53 0.98 -8.39
CA ALA A 25 3.56 0.58 -9.34
C ALA A 25 2.94 0.34 -10.73
N ALA A 26 3.77 0.42 -11.78
CA ALA A 26 3.38 0.19 -13.15
C ALA A 26 4.51 -0.47 -13.95
N TYR A 27 4.16 -1.25 -14.98
CA TYR A 27 5.15 -1.84 -15.90
C TYR A 27 5.72 -0.79 -16.87
N LEU A 28 4.95 0.26 -17.15
CA LEU A 28 5.26 1.32 -18.09
C LEU A 28 5.61 2.62 -17.35
N GLN A 29 6.74 3.23 -17.73
CA GLN A 29 7.14 4.56 -17.26
C GLN A 29 6.74 5.64 -18.27
N SER A 30 6.58 6.88 -17.79
CA SER A 30 6.26 8.04 -18.64
C SER A 30 7.43 8.44 -19.54
N TRP A 31 8.67 8.12 -19.15
CA TRP A 31 9.87 8.32 -19.97
C TRP A 31 10.19 7.11 -20.86
N TYR A 32 11.19 7.26 -21.72
CA TYR A 32 11.67 6.17 -22.57
C TYR A 32 12.19 5.00 -21.72
N GLN A 33 11.81 3.77 -22.06
CA GLN A 33 12.30 2.56 -21.40
C GLN A 33 12.54 1.47 -22.44
N ASP A 34 13.69 0.78 -22.36
CA ASP A 34 14.00 -0.35 -23.26
C ASP A 34 13.26 -1.64 -22.88
N LYS A 35 12.80 -1.74 -21.63
CA LYS A 35 12.09 -2.91 -21.10
C LYS A 35 11.06 -2.51 -20.04
N LEU A 36 10.10 -3.40 -19.81
CA LEU A 36 9.12 -3.25 -18.74
C LEU A 36 9.80 -3.20 -17.37
N SER A 37 9.27 -2.34 -16.50
CA SER A 37 9.73 -2.21 -15.12
C SER A 37 9.37 -3.46 -14.31
N LYS A 38 10.28 -3.88 -13.42
CA LYS A 38 9.95 -4.89 -12.39
C LYS A 38 9.03 -4.23 -11.36
N ILE A 39 7.92 -4.88 -11.05
CA ILE A 39 6.99 -4.39 -10.03
C ILE A 39 7.58 -4.64 -8.64
N ILE A 40 7.96 -3.54 -7.98
CA ILE A 40 8.55 -3.51 -6.65
C ILE A 40 7.91 -2.36 -5.87
N PHE A 41 7.40 -2.68 -4.68
CA PHE A 41 6.82 -1.72 -3.75
C PHE A 41 7.80 -1.38 -2.63
N ASP A 42 7.78 -0.14 -2.16
CA ASP A 42 8.47 0.26 -0.93
C ASP A 42 7.60 -0.07 0.29
N ILE A 43 8.16 -0.85 1.21
CA ILE A 43 7.53 -1.29 2.46
C ILE A 43 8.47 -1.07 3.65
N ALA A 44 9.45 -0.17 3.52
CA ALA A 44 10.41 0.10 4.58
C ALA A 44 9.70 0.51 5.88
N PRO A 45 10.01 -0.12 7.03
CA PRO A 45 9.63 0.43 8.32
C PRO A 45 10.27 1.82 8.51
N THR A 46 9.48 2.81 8.90
CA THR A 46 9.92 4.20 9.08
C THR A 46 10.04 4.57 10.55
N THR A 47 10.92 5.52 10.85
CA THR A 47 10.95 6.20 12.15
C THR A 47 9.85 7.25 12.16
N GLY A 48 8.88 7.12 13.07
CA GLY A 48 7.85 8.13 13.23
C GLY A 48 8.40 9.35 13.94
N TRP A 49 7.96 10.54 13.52
CA TRP A 49 8.24 11.78 14.21
C TRP A 49 7.44 11.83 15.52
N CYS A 50 8.10 12.12 16.64
CA CYS A 50 7.46 12.33 17.93
C CYS A 50 7.36 13.83 18.20
N ALA A 51 6.17 14.40 18.04
CA ALA A 51 5.92 15.82 18.26
C ALA A 51 6.14 16.24 19.73
N GLU A 52 5.89 15.33 20.67
CA GLU A 52 6.05 15.58 22.12
C GLU A 52 7.52 15.74 22.53
N THR A 53 8.42 14.98 21.90
CA THR A 53 9.86 15.03 22.21
C THR A 53 10.66 15.82 21.19
N ASN A 54 10.03 16.31 20.11
CA ASN A 54 10.67 16.95 18.97
C ASN A 54 11.82 16.10 18.38
N THR A 55 11.68 14.77 18.43
CA THR A 55 12.68 13.81 17.97
C THR A 55 12.03 12.66 17.20
N TYR A 56 12.84 11.89 16.46
CA TYR A 56 12.39 10.65 15.86
C TYR A 56 12.31 9.53 16.90
N SER A 57 11.24 8.74 16.85
CA SER A 57 11.15 7.52 17.65
C SER A 57 12.29 6.56 17.28
N PRO A 58 12.97 5.94 18.27
CA PRO A 58 14.05 4.99 18.00
C PRO A 58 13.56 3.71 17.31
N GLU A 59 12.27 3.40 17.41
CA GLU A 59 11.66 2.22 16.82
C GLU A 59 11.19 2.47 15.38
N LYS A 60 11.75 1.69 14.45
CA LYS A 60 11.26 1.63 13.07
C LYS A 60 10.10 0.67 12.98
N LYS A 61 8.94 1.15 12.55
CA LYS A 61 7.75 0.31 12.34
C LYS A 61 6.97 0.73 11.11
N ARG A 62 6.21 -0.20 10.56
CA ARG A 62 5.15 0.09 9.59
C ARG A 62 3.93 0.57 10.38
N ARG A 63 3.45 1.77 10.09
CA ARG A 63 2.51 2.51 10.94
C ARG A 63 1.05 2.33 10.55
N ALA A 64 0.80 2.03 9.29
CA ALA A 64 -0.50 1.61 8.80
C ALA A 64 -0.88 0.22 9.34
N ASP A 65 -2.17 -0.03 9.46
CA ASP A 65 -2.71 -1.33 9.87
C ASP A 65 -2.81 -2.26 8.65
N ILE A 66 -3.12 -1.70 7.48
CA ILE A 66 -3.13 -2.40 6.19
C ILE A 66 -2.40 -1.62 5.09
N TYR A 67 -1.93 -2.34 4.08
CA TYR A 67 -1.39 -1.80 2.83
C TYR A 67 -2.36 -2.10 1.68
N ILE A 68 -2.54 -1.13 0.78
CA ILE A 68 -3.16 -1.32 -0.53
C ILE A 68 -2.08 -1.14 -1.60
N PHE A 69 -1.70 -2.24 -2.25
CA PHE A 69 -0.79 -2.22 -3.38
C PHE A 69 -1.58 -2.08 -4.67
N CYS A 70 -1.36 -0.99 -5.39
CA CYS A 70 -2.02 -0.67 -6.65
C CYS A 70 -1.06 -0.96 -7.81
N LEU A 71 -1.46 -1.85 -8.71
CA LEU A 71 -0.70 -2.15 -9.93
C LEU A 71 -1.49 -1.69 -11.14
N LEU A 72 -0.91 -0.78 -11.93
CA LEU A 72 -1.35 -0.56 -13.30
C LEU A 72 -0.86 -1.75 -14.14
N ASP A 73 -1.70 -2.77 -14.27
CA ASP A 73 -1.42 -4.07 -14.87
C ASP A 73 -1.64 -4.02 -16.38
N HIS A 74 -0.99 -3.06 -17.03
CA HIS A 74 -1.02 -2.90 -18.47
C HIS A 74 0.39 -2.74 -19.03
N LYS A 75 0.67 -3.44 -20.14
CA LYS A 75 2.03 -3.56 -20.70
C LYS A 75 2.17 -2.96 -22.09
N ASP A 76 1.06 -2.61 -22.74
CA ASP A 76 1.08 -1.94 -24.03
C ASP A 76 1.06 -0.42 -23.86
N LYS A 77 2.12 0.24 -24.33
CA LYS A 77 2.30 1.69 -24.21
C LYS A 77 1.30 2.50 -25.04
N GLN A 78 0.77 1.93 -26.13
CA GLN A 78 -0.17 2.64 -27.00
C GLN A 78 -1.57 2.73 -26.40
N THR A 79 -1.92 1.76 -25.55
CA THR A 79 -3.28 1.61 -25.00
C THR A 79 -3.33 1.77 -23.47
N VAL A 80 -2.20 2.06 -22.83
CA VAL A 80 -2.17 2.36 -21.39
C VAL A 80 -2.94 3.64 -21.12
N ASP A 81 -3.88 3.56 -20.19
CA ASP A 81 -4.67 4.68 -19.71
C ASP A 81 -4.74 4.59 -18.18
N PRO A 82 -3.94 5.40 -17.45
CA PRO A 82 -4.00 5.45 -15.99
C PRO A 82 -5.37 5.83 -15.43
N LEU A 83 -6.26 6.46 -16.21
CA LEU A 83 -7.63 6.79 -15.81
C LEU A 83 -8.60 5.61 -16.01
N ASN A 84 -8.22 4.62 -16.81
CA ASN A 84 -9.00 3.41 -17.00
C ASN A 84 -8.80 2.45 -15.82
N LEU A 85 -9.71 2.52 -14.86
CA LEU A 85 -9.69 1.71 -13.64
C LEU A 85 -9.74 0.19 -13.88
N ASN A 86 -10.15 -0.26 -15.08
CA ASN A 86 -10.10 -1.68 -15.43
C ASN A 86 -8.67 -2.18 -15.62
N GLN A 87 -7.73 -1.31 -15.99
CA GLN A 87 -6.30 -1.62 -16.11
C GLN A 87 -5.58 -1.72 -14.76
N TRP A 88 -6.26 -1.40 -13.67
CA TRP A 88 -5.70 -1.47 -12.32
C TRP A 88 -6.08 -2.78 -11.62
N ARG A 89 -5.12 -3.35 -10.88
CA ARG A 89 -5.30 -4.44 -9.92
C ARG A 89 -4.91 -3.93 -8.52
N PHE A 90 -5.64 -4.35 -7.51
CA PHE A 90 -5.42 -3.94 -6.13
C PHE A 90 -5.19 -5.16 -5.24
N TYR A 91 -4.24 -5.06 -4.32
CA TYR A 91 -3.91 -6.12 -3.39
C TYR A 91 -3.87 -5.54 -1.98
N LEU A 92 -4.73 -6.05 -1.09
CA LEU A 92 -4.80 -5.63 0.29
C LEU A 92 -4.10 -6.64 1.19
N LEU A 93 -3.27 -6.16 2.11
CA LEU A 93 -2.52 -7.01 3.03
C LEU A 93 -2.37 -6.34 4.39
N GLU A 94 -2.49 -7.11 5.46
CA GLU A 94 -2.25 -6.61 6.82
C GLU A 94 -0.76 -6.36 7.06
N THR A 95 -0.48 -5.28 7.78
CA THR A 95 0.87 -4.97 8.25
C THR A 95 1.43 -6.04 9.18
N SER A 96 0.57 -6.74 9.93
CA SER A 96 0.94 -7.90 10.77
C SER A 96 1.65 -8.98 9.95
N VAL A 97 1.12 -9.32 8.77
CA VAL A 97 1.69 -10.32 7.86
C VAL A 97 3.04 -9.85 7.33
N LEU A 98 3.17 -8.57 6.95
CA LEU A 98 4.46 -8.00 6.52
C LEU A 98 5.51 -8.07 7.63
N ASN A 99 5.12 -7.74 8.86
CA ASN A 99 6.02 -7.77 10.01
C ASN A 99 6.47 -9.19 10.35
N GLU A 100 5.54 -10.14 10.38
CA GLU A 100 5.82 -11.55 10.69
C GLU A 100 6.69 -12.20 9.62
N LYS A 101 6.30 -12.07 8.33
CA LYS A 101 6.93 -12.81 7.24
C LYS A 101 8.17 -12.12 6.68
N LEU A 102 8.21 -10.78 6.67
CA LEU A 102 9.27 -10.01 6.02
C LEU A 102 10.12 -9.16 6.98
N LYS A 103 9.75 -9.06 8.26
CA LYS A 103 10.50 -8.31 9.28
C LYS A 103 10.84 -6.89 8.78
N ASN A 104 12.13 -6.55 8.72
CA ASN A 104 12.67 -5.24 8.34
C ASN A 104 12.90 -5.06 6.84
N GLN A 105 12.41 -5.98 5.99
CA GLN A 105 12.55 -5.87 4.54
C GLN A 105 11.93 -4.56 4.03
N LYS A 106 12.66 -3.88 3.14
CA LYS A 106 12.28 -2.56 2.63
C LYS A 106 11.55 -2.58 1.29
N LYS A 107 11.68 -3.65 0.53
CA LYS A 107 11.15 -3.76 -0.83
C LYS A 107 10.37 -5.05 -0.99
N LEU A 108 9.25 -5.01 -1.70
CA LEU A 108 8.41 -6.18 -1.95
C LEU A 108 8.11 -6.29 -3.45
N SER A 109 8.54 -7.37 -4.09
CA SER A 109 8.21 -7.63 -5.49
C SER A 109 6.77 -8.17 -5.61
N LEU A 110 6.14 -8.01 -6.77
CA LEU A 110 4.80 -8.57 -7.02
C LEU A 110 4.72 -10.09 -6.74
N PRO A 111 5.65 -10.96 -7.22
CA PRO A 111 5.61 -12.38 -6.86
C PRO A 111 5.78 -12.61 -5.35
N GLY A 112 6.57 -11.77 -4.67
CA GLY A 112 6.72 -11.82 -3.22
C GLY A 112 5.42 -11.45 -2.50
N LEU A 113 4.71 -10.43 -2.99
CA LEU A 113 3.40 -10.02 -2.49
C LEU A 113 2.39 -11.16 -2.65
N LEU A 114 2.28 -11.77 -3.83
CA LEU A 114 1.34 -12.86 -4.08
C LEU A 114 1.57 -14.08 -3.18
N LYS A 115 2.83 -14.38 -2.81
CA LYS A 115 3.16 -15.44 -1.84
C LYS A 115 2.63 -15.18 -0.43
N LEU A 116 2.33 -13.93 -0.08
CA LEU A 116 1.74 -13.57 1.20
C LEU A 116 0.21 -13.70 1.20
N SER A 117 -0.38 -14.19 0.09
CA SER A 117 -1.82 -14.38 -0.07
C SER A 117 -2.64 -13.12 0.23
N PRO A 118 -2.37 -11.99 -0.46
CA PRO A 118 -3.14 -10.77 -0.27
C PRO A 118 -4.57 -10.96 -0.76
N LEU A 119 -5.47 -10.12 -0.28
CA LEU A 119 -6.80 -10.01 -0.87
C LEU A 119 -6.70 -9.21 -2.18
N GLU A 120 -6.80 -9.91 -3.31
CA GLU A 120 -6.84 -9.28 -4.64
C GLU A 120 -8.25 -8.80 -4.99
N CYS A 121 -8.36 -7.58 -5.53
CA CYS A 121 -9.63 -7.03 -5.97
C CYS A 121 -9.51 -6.00 -7.10
N SER A 122 -10.65 -5.70 -7.74
CA SER A 122 -10.80 -4.59 -8.68
C SER A 122 -11.19 -3.29 -7.96
N PHE A 123 -11.17 -2.15 -8.68
CA PHE A 123 -11.48 -0.84 -8.09
C PHE A 123 -12.84 -0.79 -7.35
N PRO A 124 -13.97 -1.27 -7.93
CA PRO A 124 -15.26 -1.25 -7.24
C PRO A 124 -15.28 -2.06 -5.93
N GLN A 125 -14.36 -3.01 -5.79
CA GLN A 125 -14.28 -3.93 -4.66
C GLN A 125 -13.35 -3.43 -3.54
N ILE A 126 -12.63 -2.31 -3.72
CA ILE A 126 -11.73 -1.78 -2.69
C ILE A 126 -12.51 -1.44 -1.42
N LYS A 127 -13.64 -0.75 -1.55
CA LYS A 127 -14.46 -0.36 -0.39
C LYS A 127 -14.91 -1.57 0.44
N PRO A 128 -15.61 -2.58 -0.12
CA PRO A 128 -16.00 -3.75 0.66
C PRO A 128 -14.79 -4.55 1.17
N ALA A 129 -13.67 -4.56 0.43
CA ALA A 129 -12.43 -5.19 0.89
C ALA A 129 -11.88 -4.49 2.15
N VAL A 130 -11.78 -3.16 2.16
CA VAL A 130 -11.37 -2.37 3.33
C VAL A 130 -12.31 -2.59 4.51
N GLU A 131 -13.63 -2.57 4.27
CA GLU A 131 -14.64 -2.83 5.31
C GLU A 131 -14.50 -4.22 5.96
N SER A 132 -13.99 -5.21 5.22
CA SER A 132 -13.71 -6.54 5.79
C SER A 132 -12.58 -6.53 6.82
N PHE A 133 -11.55 -5.68 6.61
CA PHE A 133 -10.49 -5.47 7.59
C PHE A 133 -11.00 -4.68 8.80
N GLU A 134 -11.83 -3.65 8.60
CA GLU A 134 -12.38 -2.87 9.71
C GLU A 134 -13.17 -3.73 10.72
N LYS A 135 -13.96 -4.70 10.23
CA LYS A 135 -14.72 -5.62 11.10
C LYS A 135 -13.80 -6.40 12.04
N LYS A 136 -12.58 -6.72 11.60
CA LYS A 136 -11.58 -7.44 12.40
C LYS A 136 -11.04 -6.60 13.57
N TYR A 137 -11.00 -5.28 13.43
CA TYR A 137 -10.49 -4.35 14.45
C TYR A 137 -11.59 -3.72 15.34
N CYS A 138 -12.87 -4.02 15.09
CA CYS A 138 -14.00 -3.48 15.85
C CYS A 138 -14.45 -4.36 17.03
N HIS A 139 -13.75 -5.47 17.30
CA HIS A 139 -14.06 -6.43 18.36
C HIS A 139 -13.09 -6.35 19.56
N ILE A 140 -12.54 -5.17 19.83
CA ILE A 140 -11.70 -4.90 21.02
C ILE A 140 -12.37 -3.86 21.89
#